data_AF-W8U4N1-F1
#
_entry.id   AF-W8U4N1-F1
#
_cell.length_a   1.000
_cell.length_b   1.000
_cell.length_c   1.000
_cell.angle_alpha   90.00
_cell.angle_beta   90.00
_cell.angle_gamma   90.00
#
_symmetry.space_group_name_H-M   'P 1'
#
loop_
_entity.id
_entity.type
_entity.pdbx_description
1 polymer ?
#
loop_
_entity_poly.entity_id
_entity_poly.type
_entity_poly.pdbx_seq_one_letter_code
_entity_poly.pdbx_strand_id
1 'polypeptide(L)' 'MEDASLSGENERIDELIGFIRRNKYRTLLYDDTLVRKLIQNVTVYEEHFVISFKSGIEIEV' A
#
# COMPACT_ATOMS: atom_id res chain seq x y z
N MET A 1 32.83 -0.17 10.88
CA MET A 1 32.02 0.58 9.88
C MET A 1 30.80 -0.21 9.44
N GLU A 2 30.83 -1.55 9.47
CA GLU A 2 29.74 -2.43 9.01
C GLU A 2 28.54 -2.50 9.98
N ASP A 3 28.77 -2.28 11.29
CA ASP A 3 27.73 -2.34 12.33
C ASP A 3 26.70 -1.19 12.29
N ALA A 4 27.14 0.03 11.99
CA ALA A 4 26.26 1.21 12.02
C ALA A 4 25.27 1.25 10.84
N SER A 5 25.62 0.63 9.72
CA SER A 5 24.71 0.43 8.58
C SER A 5 23.61 -0.57 8.92
N LEU A 6 23.97 -1.70 9.56
CA LEU A 6 23.02 -2.75 9.95
C LEU A 6 22.06 -2.26 11.05
N SER A 7 22.51 -1.42 11.98
CA SER A 7 21.63 -0.84 13.01
C SER A 7 20.57 0.09 12.41
N GLY A 8 20.94 0.94 11.45
CA GLY A 8 19.99 1.86 10.80
C GLY A 8 18.96 1.15 9.91
N GLU A 9 19.35 0.07 9.23
CA GLU A 9 18.43 -0.76 8.45
C GLU A 9 17.41 -1.47 9.36
N ASN A 10 17.88 -2.02 10.48
CA ASN A 10 17.00 -2.65 11.47
C ASN A 10 16.03 -1.64 12.11
N GLU A 11 16.48 -0.44 12.44
CA GLU A 11 15.60 0.64 12.93
C GLU A 11 14.51 0.99 11.91
N ARG A 12 14.87 1.05 10.61
CA ARG A 12 13.91 1.33 9.55
C ARG A 12 12.89 0.19 9.38
N ILE A 13 13.34 -1.06 9.48
CA ILE A 13 12.47 -2.24 9.43
C ILE A 13 11.48 -2.21 10.60
N ASP A 14 11.95 -1.94 11.82
CA ASP A 14 11.10 -1.85 13.01
C ASP A 14 10.09 -0.70 12.92
N GLU A 15 10.49 0.44 12.36
CA GLU A 15 9.59 1.57 12.08
C GLU A 15 8.47 1.16 11.12
N LEU A 16 8.81 0.47 10.02
CA LEU A 16 7.85 0.00 9.02
C LEU A 16 6.92 -1.09 9.59
N ILE A 17 7.44 -2.03 10.38
CA ILE A 17 6.63 -3.03 11.08
C ILE A 17 5.65 -2.35 12.05
N GLY A 18 6.12 -1.37 12.81
CA GLY A 18 5.29 -0.57 13.70
C GLY A 18 4.19 0.18 12.96
N PHE A 19 4.53 0.77 11.80
CA PHE A 19 3.57 1.45 10.93
C PHE A 19 2.48 0.50 10.42
N ILE A 20 2.85 -0.69 9.93
CA ILE A 20 1.89 -1.70 9.46
C ILE A 20 0.96 -2.13 10.60
N ARG A 21 1.50 -2.43 11.78
CA ARG A 21 0.71 -2.87 12.95
C ARG A 21 -0.30 -1.81 13.40
N ARG A 22 0.11 -0.53 13.46
CA ARG A 22 -0.78 0.59 13.83
C ARG A 22 -1.92 0.81 12.83
N ASN A 23 -1.68 0.51 11.56
CA ASN A 23 -2.66 0.75 10.50
C ASN A 23 -3.42 -0.51 10.07
N LYS A 24 -3.14 -1.67 10.66
CA LYS A 24 -3.73 -2.99 10.31
C LYS A 24 -5.27 -3.01 10.25
N TYR A 25 -5.93 -2.12 11.00
CA TYR A 25 -7.39 -2.01 11.06
C TYR A 25 -7.92 -0.60 10.72
N ARG A 26 -7.06 0.34 10.31
CA ARG A 26 -7.48 1.71 9.96
C ARG A 26 -8.29 1.79 8.66
N THR A 27 -8.25 0.73 7.85
CA THR A 27 -9.02 0.56 6.61
C THR A 27 -10.49 0.17 6.83
N LEU A 28 -11.02 0.23 8.06
CA LEU A 28 -12.46 0.05 8.31
C LEU A 28 -13.33 1.19 7.74
N LEU A 29 -12.71 2.32 7.36
CA LEU A 29 -13.38 3.44 6.71
C LEU A 29 -12.71 3.73 5.37
N TYR A 30 -13.53 3.96 4.36
CA TYR A 30 -13.09 4.37 3.03
C TYR A 30 -12.39 5.73 3.08
N ASP A 31 -11.16 5.80 2.57
CA ASP A 31 -10.39 7.04 2.41
C ASP A 31 -10.14 7.31 0.92
N ASP A 32 -10.90 8.24 0.36
CA ASP A 32 -10.83 8.63 -1.06
C ASP A 32 -9.42 9.11 -1.46
N THR A 33 -8.74 9.86 -0.58
CA THR A 33 -7.40 10.39 -0.87
C THR A 33 -6.38 9.27 -0.96
N LEU A 34 -6.47 8.28 -0.05
CA LEU A 34 -5.60 7.11 -0.09
C LEU A 34 -5.89 6.23 -1.32
N VAL A 35 -7.15 5.95 -1.60
CA VAL A 35 -7.56 5.11 -2.74
C VAL A 35 -7.05 5.71 -4.06
N ARG A 36 -7.22 7.01 -4.28
CA ARG A 36 -6.69 7.70 -5.48
C ARG A 36 -5.17 7.61 -5.59
N LYS A 37 -4.45 7.59 -4.47
CA LYS A 37 -2.98 7.45 -4.48
C LYS A 37 -2.53 6.04 -4.86
N LEU A 38 -3.33 5.01 -4.53
CA LEU A 38 -3.01 3.61 -4.76
C LEU A 38 -3.37 3.13 -6.17
N ILE A 39 -4.43 3.67 -6.77
CA ILE A 39 -4.85 3.32 -8.13
C ILE A 39 -3.82 3.82 -9.15
N GLN A 40 -3.46 2.94 -10.10
CA GLN A 40 -2.67 3.28 -11.27
C GLN A 40 -3.59 3.78 -12.40
N ASN A 41 -4.61 3.00 -12.75
CA ASN A 41 -5.64 3.35 -13.72
C ASN A 41 -6.91 2.53 -13.49
N VAL A 42 -7.99 2.92 -14.18
CA VAL A 42 -9.24 2.16 -14.26
C VAL A 42 -9.55 1.95 -15.73
N THR A 43 -9.72 0.69 -16.14
CA THR A 43 -10.13 0.32 -17.50
C THR A 43 -11.61 -0.04 -17.48
N VAL A 44 -12.39 0.60 -18.34
CA VAL A 44 -13.85 0.43 -18.41
C VAL A 44 -14.20 -0.45 -19.59
N TYR A 45 -14.95 -1.52 -19.34
CA TYR A 45 -15.52 -2.40 -20.34
C TYR A 45 -17.05 -2.22 -20.38
N GLU A 46 -17.72 -2.96 -21.27
CA GLU A 46 -19.17 -2.85 -21.42
C GLU A 46 -19.94 -3.33 -20.18
N GLU A 47 -19.46 -4.37 -19.49
CA GLU A 47 -20.15 -5.01 -18.38
C GLU A 47 -19.43 -4.88 -17.02
N HIS A 48 -18.16 -4.49 -17.01
CA HIS A 48 -17.33 -4.45 -15.80
C HIS A 48 -16.25 -3.37 -15.89
N PHE A 49 -15.51 -3.20 -14.81
CA PHE A 49 -14.29 -2.40 -14.82
C PHE A 49 -13.15 -3.13 -14.12
N VAL A 50 -11.94 -2.87 -14.61
CA VAL A 50 -10.70 -3.39 -14.01
C VAL A 50 -9.95 -2.22 -13.36
N ILE A 51 -9.71 -2.34 -12.07
CA ILE A 51 -8.88 -1.40 -11.30
C ILE A 51 -7.48 -2.00 -11.18
N SER A 52 -6.49 -1.38 -11.83
CA SER A 52 -5.08 -1.73 -11.64
C SER A 52 -4.47 -0.83 -10.56
N PHE A 53 -3.91 -1.45 -9.52
CA PHE A 53 -3.20 -0.75 -8.44
C PHE A 53 -1.71 -0.63 -8.75
N LYS A 54 -1.05 0.41 -8.23
CA LYS A 54 0.40 0.61 -8.37
C LYS A 54 1.25 -0.54 -7.81
N SER A 55 0.68 -1.35 -6.92
CA SER A 55 1.30 -2.56 -6.40
C SER A 55 1.33 -3.73 -7.41
N GLY A 56 0.69 -3.58 -8.57
CA GLY A 56 0.52 -4.66 -9.55
C GLY A 56 -0.67 -5.59 -9.25
N ILE A 57 -1.48 -5.28 -8.25
CA ILE A 57 -2.73 -5.99 -7.97
C ILE A 57 -3.81 -5.48 -8.93
N GLU A 58 -4.62 -6.40 -9.47
CA GLU A 58 -5.78 -6.09 -10.30
C GLU A 58 -7.05 -6.63 -9.66
N ILE A 59 -8.12 -5.83 -9.73
CA ILE A 59 -9.44 -6.19 -9.23
C ILE A 59 -10.47 -5.91 -10.32
N GLU A 60 -11.28 -6.91 -10.63
CA GLU A 60 -12.47 -6.81 -11.47
C GLU A 60 -13.70 -6.63 -10.57
N VAL A 61 -14.58 -5.69 -10.93
CA VAL A 61 -15.80 -5.33 -10.19
C VAL A 61 -16.98 -5.24 -11.15
#